data_AF-A0A436E6V0-F1
#
_entry.id   AF-A0A436E6V0-F1
#
_cell.length_a   1.000
_cell.length_b   1.000
_cell.length_c   1.000
_cell.angle_alpha   90.00
_cell.angle_beta   90.00
_cell.angle_gamma   90.00
#
_symmetry.space_group_name_H-M   'P 1'
#
loop_
_entity.id
_entity.type
_entity.pdbx_description
1 polymer ?
#
loop_
_entity_poly.entity_id
_entity_poly.type
_entity_poly.pdbx_seq_one_letter_code
_entity_poly.pdbx_strand_id
1 'polypeptide(L)'
;FYKGAIADAIVKASGAKGGILAKPDFEQYAVRELKPVTCTYRGYEITSSPPPSSGGVIICEILNVLEGYPLSYLGAGSAESIHVMVEAMRYAYVDRNSALGDPDFVDNPVSKLLDKAYAKDIRDKIDPFRAGVSQDLMPKGFGESKETTHYSIIDDEGNAVAVTYTLNGSFGAGVVADGTGILLNNEMDDFTQKPGVPNLYGLVQG
;
A
#
# COMPACT_ATOMS: atom_id res chain seq x y z
N PHE A 1 27.09 -5.21 1.55
CA PHE A 1 25.99 -4.70 2.39
C PHE A 1 25.65 -5.69 3.50
N TYR A 2 24.96 -6.80 3.21
CA TYR A 2 24.34 -7.71 4.18
C TYR A 2 25.27 -8.51 5.13
N LYS A 3 26.46 -8.93 4.68
CA LYS A 3 27.32 -9.83 5.47
C LYS A 3 28.59 -9.15 6.05
N GLY A 4 28.85 -7.91 5.68
CA GLY A 4 30.11 -7.22 6.01
C GLY A 4 29.96 -6.06 6.99
N ALA A 5 30.98 -5.20 7.01
CA ALA A 5 31.09 -4.05 7.93
C ALA A 5 29.91 -3.07 7.87
N ILE A 6 29.22 -2.96 6.73
CA ILE A 6 28.01 -2.13 6.60
C ILE A 6 26.90 -2.67 7.49
N ALA A 7 26.60 -3.97 7.45
CA ALA A 7 25.60 -4.57 8.33
C ALA A 7 26.00 -4.43 9.81
N ASP A 8 27.29 -4.55 10.14
CA ASP A 8 27.77 -4.34 11.51
C ASP A 8 27.53 -2.89 11.98
N ALA A 9 27.78 -1.91 11.10
CA ALA A 9 27.52 -0.51 11.38
C ALA A 9 26.02 -0.21 11.57
N ILE A 10 25.15 -0.81 10.75
CA ILE A 10 23.69 -0.65 10.88
C ILE A 10 23.19 -1.27 12.19
N VAL A 11 23.61 -2.49 12.51
CA VAL A 11 23.26 -3.18 13.77
C VAL A 11 23.70 -2.35 14.98
N LYS A 12 24.93 -1.82 14.95
CA LYS A 12 25.44 -0.93 16.00
C LYS A 12 24.60 0.34 16.14
N ALA A 13 24.24 0.98 15.02
CA ALA A 13 23.44 2.21 15.03
C ALA A 13 22.01 1.97 15.56
N SER A 14 21.39 0.85 15.16
CA SER A 14 20.11 0.39 15.70
C SER A 14 20.18 0.17 17.21
N GLY A 15 21.13 -0.63 17.67
CA GLY A 15 21.30 -0.96 19.10
C GLY A 15 21.57 0.27 19.99
N ALA A 16 22.33 1.25 19.48
CA ALA A 16 22.60 2.50 20.21
C ALA A 16 21.35 3.34 20.52
N LYS A 17 20.24 3.09 19.83
CA LYS A 17 18.93 3.73 20.05
C LYS A 17 17.86 2.77 20.57
N GLY A 18 18.26 1.57 21.03
CA GLY A 18 17.34 0.56 21.55
C GLY A 18 16.59 -0.23 20.47
N GLY A 19 17.02 -0.14 19.21
CA GLY A 19 16.48 -0.95 18.12
C GLY A 19 16.90 -2.42 18.21
N ILE A 20 16.17 -3.27 17.50
CA ILE A 20 16.26 -4.74 17.63
C ILE A 20 17.02 -5.44 16.49
N LEU A 21 17.51 -4.69 15.49
CA LEU A 21 18.19 -5.28 14.34
C LEU A 21 19.44 -6.05 14.77
N ALA A 22 19.54 -7.30 14.34
CA ALA A 22 20.65 -8.18 14.60
C ALA A 22 21.37 -8.58 13.30
N LYS A 23 22.65 -8.93 13.41
CA LYS A 23 23.44 -9.35 12.24
C LYS A 23 22.82 -10.53 11.48
N PRO A 24 22.26 -11.57 12.14
CA PRO A 24 21.58 -12.66 11.45
C PRO A 24 20.40 -12.22 10.58
N ASP A 25 19.68 -11.15 10.96
CA ASP A 25 18.54 -10.64 10.17
C ASP A 25 18.99 -10.22 8.77
N PHE A 26 20.18 -9.60 8.67
CA PHE A 26 20.76 -9.20 7.38
C PHE A 26 21.29 -10.40 6.59
N GLU A 27 21.88 -11.38 7.27
CA GLU A 27 22.48 -12.55 6.62
C GLU A 27 21.44 -13.49 6.03
N GLN A 28 20.26 -13.54 6.65
CA GLN A 28 19.12 -14.36 6.23
C GLN A 28 18.19 -13.65 5.24
N TYR A 29 18.29 -12.33 5.13
CA TYR A 29 17.47 -11.57 4.20
C TYR A 29 17.72 -11.95 2.74
N ALA A 30 16.64 -12.24 2.02
CA ALA A 30 16.64 -12.44 0.58
C ALA A 30 15.42 -11.74 -0.04
N VAL A 31 15.61 -11.14 -1.22
CA VAL A 31 14.50 -10.55 -1.99
C VAL A 31 13.62 -11.68 -2.53
N ARG A 32 12.31 -11.44 -2.54
CA ARG A 32 11.31 -12.36 -3.08
C ARG A 32 10.81 -11.87 -4.43
N GLU A 33 10.66 -12.79 -5.37
CA GLU A 33 9.92 -12.56 -6.61
C GLU A 33 8.52 -13.14 -6.45
N LEU A 34 7.51 -12.27 -6.52
CA LEU A 34 6.12 -12.64 -6.32
C LEU A 34 5.34 -12.40 -7.60
N LYS A 35 4.40 -13.31 -7.90
CA LYS A 35 3.50 -13.14 -9.03
C LYS A 35 2.64 -11.88 -8.81
N PRO A 36 2.55 -10.97 -9.79
CA PRO A 36 1.79 -9.73 -9.62
C PRO A 36 0.29 -10.00 -9.49
N VAL A 37 -0.41 -9.05 -8.88
CA VAL A 37 -1.86 -8.94 -8.97
C VAL A 37 -2.24 -8.35 -10.33
N THR A 38 -3.28 -8.90 -10.94
CA THR A 38 -3.79 -8.45 -12.23
C THR A 38 -5.30 -8.29 -12.19
N CYS A 39 -5.81 -7.27 -12.89
CA CYS A 39 -7.23 -7.07 -13.12
C CYS A 39 -7.47 -6.39 -14.47
N THR A 40 -8.72 -6.33 -14.89
CA THR A 40 -9.11 -5.67 -16.15
C THR A 40 -9.97 -4.45 -15.88
N TYR A 41 -9.74 -3.41 -16.67
CA TYR A 41 -10.56 -2.20 -16.63
C TYR A 41 -10.74 -1.66 -18.05
N ARG A 42 -11.98 -1.72 -18.57
CA ARG A 42 -12.36 -1.10 -19.86
C ARG A 42 -11.44 -1.46 -21.03
N GLY A 43 -11.08 -2.75 -21.14
CA GLY A 43 -10.25 -3.27 -22.23
C GLY A 43 -8.74 -3.24 -21.97
N TYR A 44 -8.30 -2.71 -20.83
CA TYR A 44 -6.90 -2.75 -20.39
C TYR A 44 -6.69 -3.82 -19.34
N GLU A 45 -5.51 -4.45 -19.37
CA GLU A 45 -4.98 -5.24 -18.25
C GLU A 45 -4.14 -4.33 -17.37
N ILE A 46 -4.39 -4.39 -16.06
CA ILE A 46 -3.68 -3.63 -15.04
C ILE A 46 -2.89 -4.63 -14.20
N THR A 47 -1.58 -4.41 -14.12
CA THR A 47 -0.64 -5.26 -13.38
C THR A 47 -0.01 -4.45 -12.25
N SER A 48 -0.01 -4.98 -11.03
CA SER A 48 0.49 -4.27 -9.85
C SER A 48 1.03 -5.21 -8.79
N SER A 49 1.62 -4.64 -7.74
CA SER A 49 2.26 -5.38 -6.65
C SER A 49 1.24 -6.23 -5.86
N PRO A 50 1.56 -7.50 -5.53
CA PRO A 50 0.75 -8.33 -4.64
C PRO A 50 1.01 -8.00 -3.16
N PRO A 51 0.23 -8.59 -2.21
CA PRO A 51 0.62 -8.65 -0.80
C PRO A 51 2.08 -9.12 -0.64
N PRO A 52 2.85 -8.53 0.30
CA PRO A 52 2.44 -7.73 1.46
C PRO A 52 2.04 -6.27 1.14
N SER A 53 2.29 -5.79 -0.08
CA SER A 53 1.74 -4.50 -0.50
C SER A 53 0.24 -4.62 -0.73
N SER A 54 -0.53 -3.72 -0.12
CA SER A 54 -1.97 -3.64 -0.37
C SER A 54 -2.29 -3.02 -1.73
N GLY A 55 -1.44 -2.13 -2.24
CA GLY A 55 -1.77 -1.18 -3.31
C GLY A 55 -2.38 -1.80 -4.57
N GLY A 56 -1.80 -2.90 -5.07
CA GLY A 56 -2.31 -3.56 -6.27
C GLY A 56 -3.72 -4.13 -6.10
N VAL A 57 -3.99 -4.74 -4.95
CA VAL A 57 -5.31 -5.29 -4.62
C VAL A 57 -6.36 -4.18 -4.57
N ILE A 58 -6.06 -3.07 -3.87
CA ILE A 58 -7.05 -2.00 -3.65
C ILE A 58 -7.33 -1.24 -4.95
N ILE A 59 -6.30 -0.99 -5.76
CA ILE A 59 -6.50 -0.39 -7.09
C ILE A 59 -7.41 -1.28 -7.94
N CYS A 60 -7.18 -2.59 -7.96
CA CYS A 60 -8.01 -3.50 -8.72
C CYS A 60 -9.46 -3.56 -8.22
N GLU A 61 -9.67 -3.58 -6.90
CA GLU A 61 -11.01 -3.51 -6.31
C GLU A 61 -11.73 -2.20 -6.69
N ILE A 62 -11.07 -1.05 -6.52
CA ILE A 62 -11.62 0.26 -6.89
C ILE A 62 -12.01 0.30 -8.37
N LEU A 63 -11.12 -0.18 -9.26
CA LEU A 63 -11.39 -0.22 -10.69
C LEU A 63 -12.55 -1.17 -11.03
N ASN A 64 -12.65 -2.32 -10.36
CA ASN A 64 -13.77 -3.23 -10.53
C ASN A 64 -15.11 -2.60 -10.11
N VAL A 65 -15.13 -1.81 -9.03
CA VAL A 65 -16.32 -1.04 -8.62
C VAL A 65 -16.66 0.00 -9.68
N LEU A 66 -15.68 0.80 -10.09
CA LEU A 66 -15.83 1.91 -11.04
C LEU A 66 -16.17 1.48 -12.48
N GLU A 67 -15.90 0.24 -12.85
CA GLU A 67 -16.21 -0.29 -14.18
C GLU A 67 -17.73 -0.26 -14.47
N GLY A 68 -18.56 -0.39 -13.43
CA GLY A 68 -20.02 -0.35 -13.54
C GLY A 68 -20.63 1.04 -13.76
N TYR A 69 -19.85 2.12 -13.67
CA TYR A 69 -20.34 3.49 -13.84
C TYR A 69 -19.91 4.08 -15.18
N PRO A 70 -20.74 4.89 -15.86
CA PRO A 70 -20.38 5.51 -17.14
C PRO A 70 -19.56 6.79 -16.93
N LEU A 71 -18.34 6.67 -16.37
CA LEU A 71 -17.52 7.84 -15.98
C LEU A 71 -17.24 8.83 -17.12
N SER A 72 -17.11 8.34 -18.37
CA SER A 72 -16.93 9.21 -19.54
C SER A 72 -18.14 10.10 -19.81
N TYR A 73 -19.35 9.61 -19.51
CA TYR A 73 -20.59 10.38 -19.63
C TYR A 73 -20.80 11.31 -18.42
N LEU A 74 -20.42 10.86 -17.21
CA LEU A 74 -20.51 11.70 -16.01
C LEU A 74 -19.55 12.90 -16.07
N GLY A 75 -18.45 12.80 -16.82
CA GLY A 75 -17.50 13.88 -17.05
C GLY A 75 -16.38 13.94 -16.00
N ALA A 76 -15.16 14.23 -16.45
CA ALA A 76 -14.00 14.31 -15.57
C ALA A 76 -14.14 15.48 -14.58
N GLY A 77 -13.99 15.20 -13.28
CA GLY A 77 -14.08 16.20 -12.22
C GLY A 77 -15.51 16.67 -11.89
N SER A 78 -16.55 16.08 -12.48
CA SER A 78 -17.94 16.35 -12.06
C SER A 78 -18.20 15.84 -10.65
N ALA A 79 -19.24 16.38 -10.01
CA ALA A 79 -19.64 15.95 -8.68
C ALA A 79 -19.99 14.46 -8.65
N GLU A 80 -20.67 13.97 -9.68
CA GLU A 80 -21.08 12.58 -9.83
C GLU A 80 -19.88 11.65 -10.00
N SER A 81 -18.89 12.02 -10.83
CA SER A 81 -17.67 11.24 -11.01
C SER A 81 -16.84 11.19 -9.72
N ILE A 82 -16.67 12.33 -9.05
CA ILE A 82 -15.94 12.41 -7.78
C ILE A 82 -16.66 11.58 -6.71
N HIS A 83 -17.99 11.67 -6.64
CA HIS A 83 -18.80 10.91 -5.69
C HIS A 83 -18.55 9.41 -5.81
N VAL A 84 -18.74 8.83 -6.99
CA VAL A 84 -18.56 7.37 -7.16
C VAL A 84 -17.10 6.94 -6.95
N MET A 85 -16.12 7.79 -7.30
CA MET A 85 -14.69 7.53 -7.00
C MET A 85 -14.41 7.51 -5.51
N VAL A 86 -14.90 8.50 -4.77
CA VAL A 86 -14.71 8.60 -3.32
C VAL A 86 -15.39 7.43 -2.60
N GLU A 87 -16.61 7.07 -2.98
CA GLU A 87 -17.31 5.93 -2.37
C GLU A 87 -16.60 4.60 -2.69
N ALA A 88 -16.17 4.38 -3.94
CA ALA A 88 -15.40 3.19 -4.31
C ALA A 88 -14.08 3.07 -3.51
N MET A 89 -13.33 4.17 -3.41
CA MET A 89 -12.13 4.24 -2.57
C MET A 89 -12.46 3.93 -1.12
N ARG A 90 -13.53 4.50 -0.58
CA ARG A 90 -13.89 4.30 0.83
C ARG A 90 -14.11 2.84 1.18
N TYR A 91 -14.87 2.09 0.37
CA TYR A 91 -15.06 0.65 0.59
C TYR A 91 -13.74 -0.12 0.50
N ALA A 92 -12.94 0.14 -0.53
CA ALA A 92 -11.69 -0.59 -0.72
C ALA A 92 -10.65 -0.29 0.39
N TYR A 93 -10.63 0.94 0.94
CA TYR A 93 -9.77 1.26 2.09
C TYR A 93 -10.25 0.61 3.41
N VAL A 94 -11.54 0.32 3.55
CA VAL A 94 -12.06 -0.46 4.68
C VAL A 94 -11.60 -1.91 4.57
N ASP A 95 -11.72 -2.51 3.37
CA ASP A 95 -11.25 -3.87 3.11
C ASP A 95 -9.73 -3.98 3.26
N ARG A 96 -8.98 -2.98 2.79
CA ARG A 96 -7.53 -2.84 3.02
C ARG A 96 -7.17 -3.00 4.50
N ASN A 97 -7.81 -2.20 5.35
CA ASN A 97 -7.42 -2.08 6.76
C ASN A 97 -7.89 -3.27 7.60
N SER A 98 -8.93 -3.98 7.16
CA SER A 98 -9.51 -5.11 7.89
C SER A 98 -9.02 -6.48 7.44
N ALA A 99 -8.54 -6.63 6.20
CA ALA A 99 -8.33 -7.95 5.61
C ALA A 99 -6.94 -8.21 5.01
N LEU A 100 -6.10 -7.18 4.81
CA LEU A 100 -4.80 -7.34 4.16
C LEU A 100 -3.62 -7.24 5.12
N GLY A 101 -2.63 -8.10 4.90
CA GLY A 101 -1.40 -8.18 5.68
C GLY A 101 -0.33 -9.02 4.97
N ASP A 102 0.76 -9.32 5.68
CA ASP A 102 1.83 -10.15 5.12
C ASP A 102 1.30 -11.57 4.83
N PRO A 103 1.39 -12.05 3.57
CA PRO A 103 0.85 -13.35 3.17
C PRO A 103 1.52 -14.54 3.87
N ASP A 104 2.69 -14.38 4.50
CA ASP A 104 3.29 -15.44 5.32
C ASP A 104 2.58 -15.63 6.67
N PHE A 105 1.75 -14.66 7.08
CA PHE A 105 1.10 -14.63 8.40
C PHE A 105 -0.43 -14.51 8.34
N VAL A 106 -0.98 -14.00 7.24
CA VAL A 106 -2.41 -13.74 7.06
C VAL A 106 -2.90 -14.29 5.73
N ASP A 107 -4.04 -14.98 5.76
CA ASP A 107 -4.74 -15.38 4.53
C ASP A 107 -5.50 -14.18 3.95
N ASN A 108 -4.92 -13.59 2.91
CA ASN A 108 -5.46 -12.41 2.26
C ASN A 108 -6.61 -12.81 1.31
N PRO A 109 -7.84 -12.27 1.42
CA PRO A 109 -8.96 -12.65 0.58
C PRO A 109 -8.90 -12.03 -0.84
N VAL A 110 -7.73 -12.08 -1.48
CA VAL A 110 -7.44 -11.45 -2.79
C VAL A 110 -8.47 -11.86 -3.84
N SER A 111 -8.79 -13.16 -3.95
CA SER A 111 -9.75 -13.65 -4.92
C SER A 111 -11.15 -13.03 -4.76
N LYS A 112 -11.57 -12.74 -3.52
CA LYS A 112 -12.85 -12.09 -3.22
C LYS A 112 -12.80 -10.60 -3.58
N LEU A 113 -11.75 -9.90 -3.17
CA LEU A 113 -11.62 -8.45 -3.39
C LEU A 113 -11.48 -8.10 -4.88
N LEU A 114 -10.93 -9.02 -5.68
CA LEU A 114 -10.83 -8.89 -7.14
C LEU A 114 -12.06 -9.41 -7.90
N ASP A 115 -13.05 -9.97 -7.19
CA ASP A 115 -14.25 -10.54 -7.83
C ASP A 115 -15.23 -9.45 -8.29
N LYS A 116 -15.74 -9.59 -9.52
CA LYS A 116 -16.66 -8.61 -10.12
C LYS A 116 -18.06 -8.63 -9.48
N ALA A 117 -18.50 -9.76 -8.91
CA ALA A 117 -19.74 -9.83 -8.16
C ALA A 117 -19.58 -9.15 -6.80
N TYR A 118 -18.44 -9.31 -6.12
CA TYR A 118 -18.18 -8.53 -4.91
C TYR A 118 -18.16 -7.01 -5.18
N ALA A 119 -17.53 -6.58 -6.28
CA ALA A 119 -17.59 -5.19 -6.71
C ALA A 119 -19.02 -4.71 -7.01
N LYS A 120 -19.91 -5.61 -7.46
CA LYS A 120 -21.33 -5.30 -7.62
C LYS A 120 -22.02 -5.11 -6.27
N ASP A 121 -21.74 -5.95 -5.29
CA ASP A 121 -22.30 -5.81 -3.94
C ASP A 121 -21.88 -4.48 -3.29
N ILE A 122 -20.68 -3.99 -3.58
CA ILE A 122 -20.24 -2.65 -3.17
C ILE A 122 -21.08 -1.58 -3.87
N ARG A 123 -21.21 -1.65 -5.21
CA ARG A 123 -22.03 -0.69 -5.97
C ARG A 123 -23.46 -0.60 -5.48
N ASP A 124 -24.07 -1.74 -5.13
CA ASP A 124 -25.45 -1.80 -4.64
C ASP A 124 -25.64 -1.07 -3.29
N LYS A 125 -24.55 -0.79 -2.56
CA LYS A 125 -24.56 -0.03 -1.29
C LYS A 125 -24.25 1.45 -1.46
N ILE A 126 -23.75 1.87 -2.63
CA ILE A 126 -23.42 3.27 -2.91
C ILE A 126 -24.72 4.03 -3.21
N ASP A 127 -25.09 4.96 -2.32
CA ASP A 127 -26.19 5.89 -2.56
C ASP A 127 -25.74 6.94 -3.59
N PRO A 128 -26.43 7.09 -4.73
CA PRO A 128 -26.03 8.03 -5.78
C PRO A 128 -26.21 9.51 -5.41
N PHE A 129 -26.99 9.84 -4.37
CA PHE A 129 -27.33 11.21 -3.99
C PHE A 129 -26.83 11.60 -2.60
N ARG A 130 -26.20 10.68 -1.88
CA ARG A 130 -25.72 10.92 -0.52
C ARG A 130 -24.33 10.32 -0.33
N ALA A 131 -23.40 11.17 0.11
CA ALA A 131 -22.09 10.70 0.55
C ALA A 131 -22.22 9.75 1.75
N GLY A 132 -21.47 8.65 1.72
CA GLY A 132 -21.31 7.77 2.86
C GLY A 132 -20.66 8.50 4.04
N VAL A 133 -20.96 8.04 5.25
CA VAL A 133 -20.40 8.62 6.48
C VAL A 133 -19.09 7.92 6.80
N SER A 134 -17.97 8.61 6.62
CA SER A 134 -16.65 8.01 6.90
C SER A 134 -16.45 7.66 8.38
N GLN A 135 -17.09 8.40 9.31
CA GLN A 135 -17.02 8.08 10.74
C GLN A 135 -17.58 6.68 11.07
N ASP A 136 -18.53 6.19 10.28
CA ASP A 136 -19.05 4.80 10.41
C ASP A 136 -18.03 3.76 9.91
N LEU A 137 -16.95 4.21 9.25
CA LEU A 137 -15.93 3.40 8.57
C LEU A 137 -14.50 3.66 9.13
N MET A 138 -14.39 4.40 10.23
CA MET A 138 -13.17 4.60 11.04
C MET A 138 -11.87 5.14 10.37
N PRO A 139 -11.83 6.08 9.42
CA PRO A 139 -10.59 6.80 9.13
C PRO A 139 -10.52 8.08 9.98
N LYS A 140 -9.50 8.19 10.84
CA LYS A 140 -9.08 9.51 11.33
C LYS A 140 -8.26 10.17 10.23
N GLY A 141 -8.68 11.37 9.81
CA GLY A 141 -8.03 12.10 8.72
C GLY A 141 -6.62 12.52 9.10
N PHE A 142 -5.64 12.07 8.31
CA PHE A 142 -4.30 12.62 8.28
C PHE A 142 -4.05 13.23 6.89
N GLY A 143 -3.17 14.23 6.83
CA GLY A 143 -2.75 14.82 5.56
C GLY A 143 -1.95 13.81 4.72
N GLU A 144 -2.02 13.97 3.39
CA GLU A 144 -1.20 13.21 2.46
C GLU A 144 0.29 13.45 2.74
N SER A 145 1.05 12.35 2.79
CA SER A 145 2.50 12.36 2.99
C SER A 145 3.19 12.92 1.74
N LYS A 146 4.31 13.65 1.91
CA LYS A 146 5.12 14.19 0.80
C LYS A 146 6.22 13.21 0.37
N GLU A 147 6.15 11.98 0.86
CA GLU A 147 7.19 10.98 0.76
C GLU A 147 6.90 9.91 -0.30
N THR A 148 7.86 8.99 -0.40
CA THR A 148 8.07 7.94 -1.41
C THR A 148 8.51 8.46 -2.77
N THR A 149 9.51 7.78 -3.35
CA THR A 149 9.96 8.03 -4.72
C THR A 149 9.43 6.93 -5.63
N HIS A 150 8.81 7.34 -6.74
CA HIS A 150 8.45 6.45 -7.84
C HIS A 150 9.19 6.88 -9.10
N TYR A 151 9.67 5.93 -9.88
CA TYR A 151 10.17 6.18 -11.22
C TYR A 151 9.75 5.06 -12.18
N SER A 152 9.63 5.42 -13.46
CA SER A 152 9.31 4.50 -14.55
C SER A 152 10.34 4.67 -15.67
N ILE A 153 10.81 3.56 -16.22
CA ILE A 153 11.79 3.51 -17.31
C ILE A 153 11.27 2.58 -18.39
N ILE A 154 11.38 3.00 -19.64
CA ILE A 154 11.15 2.17 -20.83
C ILE A 154 12.37 2.33 -21.73
N ASP A 155 12.88 1.23 -22.28
CA ASP A 155 13.99 1.24 -23.25
C ASP A 155 13.51 0.96 -24.69
N ASP A 156 14.43 1.01 -25.64
CA ASP A 156 14.17 0.81 -27.08
C ASP A 156 13.95 -0.66 -27.46
N GLU A 157 14.33 -1.59 -26.59
CA GLU A 157 14.02 -3.02 -26.72
C GLU A 157 12.61 -3.37 -26.22
N GLY A 158 11.92 -2.41 -25.58
CA GLY A 158 10.56 -2.57 -25.07
C GLY A 158 10.50 -3.11 -23.64
N ASN A 159 11.62 -3.16 -22.92
CA ASN A 159 11.60 -3.44 -21.49
C ASN A 159 10.97 -2.26 -20.75
N ALA A 160 10.17 -2.55 -19.72
CA ALA A 160 9.54 -1.55 -18.89
C ALA A 160 9.73 -1.90 -17.42
N VAL A 161 10.12 -0.91 -16.61
CA VAL A 161 10.27 -1.06 -15.16
C VAL A 161 9.57 0.10 -14.46
N ALA A 162 8.73 -0.23 -13.47
CA ALA A 162 8.14 0.73 -12.54
C ALA A 162 8.63 0.39 -11.13
N VAL A 163 9.32 1.32 -10.49
CA VAL A 163 9.91 1.11 -9.16
C VAL A 163 9.38 2.15 -8.20
N THR A 164 8.82 1.66 -7.09
CA THR A 164 8.52 2.45 -5.91
C THR A 164 9.47 2.02 -4.81
N TYR A 165 10.23 2.95 -4.23
CA TYR A 165 11.06 2.67 -3.06
C TYR A 165 10.92 3.79 -2.04
N THR A 166 11.05 3.44 -0.76
CA THR A 166 10.77 4.35 0.34
C THR A 166 11.66 4.05 1.56
N LEU A 167 11.79 5.04 2.44
CA LEU A 167 12.28 4.89 3.80
C LEU A 167 11.13 4.90 4.82
N ASN A 168 9.90 4.85 4.34
CA ASN A 168 8.66 5.22 5.00
C ASN A 168 8.51 6.74 5.16
N GLY A 169 8.94 7.29 6.30
CA GLY A 169 9.02 8.73 6.51
C GLY A 169 10.20 9.37 5.75
N SER A 170 10.24 10.71 5.68
CA SER A 170 11.19 11.45 4.82
C SER A 170 12.65 11.02 5.00
N PHE A 171 13.17 11.10 6.22
CA PHE A 171 14.52 10.63 6.57
C PHE A 171 14.49 9.27 7.27
N GLY A 172 13.42 8.49 7.05
CA GLY A 172 13.15 7.25 7.74
C GLY A 172 13.12 7.43 9.26
N ALA A 173 13.92 6.63 9.96
CA ALA A 173 14.09 6.73 11.41
C ALA A 173 14.90 7.96 11.86
N GLY A 174 15.43 8.78 10.95
CA GLY A 174 16.34 9.89 11.26
C GLY A 174 17.70 9.43 11.79
N VAL A 175 18.03 8.15 11.59
CA VAL A 175 19.28 7.52 12.04
C VAL A 175 20.16 7.23 10.82
N VAL A 176 21.43 7.62 10.91
CA VAL A 176 22.46 7.26 9.92
C VAL A 176 23.41 6.26 10.57
N ALA A 177 23.72 5.16 9.90
CA ALA A 177 24.77 4.26 10.36
C ALA A 177 26.14 4.96 10.23
N ASP A 178 26.78 5.21 11.37
CA ASP A 178 28.02 5.97 11.47
C ASP A 178 29.10 5.50 10.48
N GLY A 179 29.70 6.46 9.77
CA GLY A 179 30.76 6.20 8.79
C GLY A 179 30.29 5.58 7.46
N THR A 180 28.99 5.33 7.28
CA THR A 180 28.46 4.72 6.05
C THR A 180 27.67 5.68 5.17
N GLY A 181 27.09 6.74 5.76
CA GLY A 181 26.15 7.63 5.07
C GLY A 181 24.78 7.01 4.77
N ILE A 182 24.49 5.81 5.30
CA ILE A 182 23.22 5.10 5.07
C ILE A 182 22.19 5.54 6.11
N LEU A 183 21.09 6.13 5.64
CA LEU A 183 19.88 6.41 6.41
C LEU A 183 19.07 5.12 6.62
N LEU A 184 18.60 4.90 7.85
CA LEU A 184 17.75 3.77 8.20
C LEU A 184 16.28 4.15 7.98
N ASN A 185 15.49 3.25 7.39
CA ASN A 185 14.04 3.40 7.26
C ASN A 185 13.33 3.30 8.62
N ASN A 186 12.06 3.68 8.66
CA ASN A 186 11.14 3.39 9.75
C ASN A 186 9.93 2.55 9.26
N GLU A 187 10.17 1.61 8.35
CA GLU A 187 9.11 0.80 7.72
C GLU A 187 8.34 -0.07 8.71
N MET A 188 8.98 -0.48 9.82
CA MET A 188 8.28 -1.24 10.87
C MET A 188 7.15 -0.46 11.58
N ASP A 189 7.03 0.85 11.35
CA ASP A 189 5.86 1.62 11.79
C ASP A 189 4.57 1.20 11.08
N ASP A 190 4.68 0.58 9.91
CA ASP A 190 3.51 0.08 9.16
C ASP A 190 2.81 -1.08 9.86
N PHE A 191 3.48 -1.75 10.81
CA PHE A 191 2.84 -2.72 11.67
C PHE A 191 1.99 -2.05 12.74
N THR A 192 0.83 -2.65 13.01
CA THR A 192 0.00 -2.27 14.16
C THR A 192 0.75 -2.53 15.47
N GLN A 193 1.13 -1.45 16.16
CA GLN A 193 1.76 -1.52 17.49
C GLN A 193 0.77 -1.97 18.58
N LYS A 194 -0.53 -1.74 18.38
CA LYS A 194 -1.62 -2.19 19.24
C LYS A 194 -2.95 -2.25 18.46
N PRO A 195 -3.71 -3.35 18.50
CA PRO A 195 -5.02 -3.44 17.85
C PRO A 195 -5.92 -2.26 18.21
N GLY A 196 -6.56 -1.66 17.20
CA GLY A 196 -7.42 -0.48 17.37
C GLY A 196 -6.68 0.86 17.54
N VAL A 197 -5.34 0.90 17.47
CA VAL A 197 -4.55 2.13 17.54
C VAL A 197 -3.91 2.44 16.18
N PRO A 198 -4.01 3.70 15.68
CA PRO A 198 -3.43 4.08 14.41
C PRO A 198 -1.90 4.12 14.45
N ASN A 199 -1.25 3.72 13.35
CA ASN A 199 0.18 4.02 13.10
C ASN A 199 0.41 5.45 12.56
N LEU A 200 1.63 5.79 12.15
CA LEU A 200 1.98 7.13 11.61
C LEU A 200 1.10 7.57 10.44
N TYR A 201 0.58 6.61 9.66
CA TYR A 201 -0.29 6.84 8.51
C TYR A 201 -1.79 6.76 8.84
N GLY A 202 -2.14 6.64 10.12
CA GLY A 202 -3.53 6.51 10.54
C GLY A 202 -4.13 5.13 10.30
N LEU A 203 -3.32 4.13 9.92
CA LEU A 203 -3.79 2.77 9.69
C LEU A 203 -4.14 2.13 11.03
N VAL A 204 -5.41 1.77 11.18
CA VAL A 204 -5.90 0.96 12.29
C VAL A 204 -6.11 -0.43 11.74
N GLN A 205 -5.30 -1.39 12.17
CA GLN A 205 -5.46 -2.81 11.83
C GLN A 205 -5.64 -3.60 13.14
N GLY A 206 -6.17 -4.82 13.03
CA GLY A 206 -6.44 -5.69 14.18
C GLY A 206 -7.83 -5.53 14.77
#